data_AF-A0A973GJ94-F1
#
_entry.id   AF-A0A973GJ94-F1
#
_cell.length_a   1.000
_cell.length_b   1.000
_cell.length_c   1.000
_cell.angle_alpha   90.00
_cell.angle_beta   90.00
_cell.angle_gamma   90.00
#
_symmetry.space_group_name_H-M   'P 1'
#
loop_
_entity.id
_entity.type
_entity.pdbx_description
1 polymer ?
#
loop_
_entity_poly.entity_id
_entity_poly.type
_entity_poly.pdbx_seq_one_letter_code
_entity_poly.pdbx_strand_id
1 'polypeptide(L)'
;MEFLKTIKRRSFINEVVYIALNIGLAIGLMLIIQTTGSLWLAFAFVAVSLWRLFAVRPRFWFAHVQSNMVNIIVSFSFVILLYSANSANVGDAQVLALRSFLTILYICWLIFLKPLSKRSYIVGQAAVALFVGVTALYTLTYSWDSSFTVLAAWLIGYSTSSHILGSYDDESHADLLSLSWGLVFAEISWLAFHWTVAYRMPIIKNLLIPQVSIIALCAGFIAYKSYDSYYHHQKVRLNDVLLPVIFSLGIVLVLVLFFNGVSNEIV
;
A
#
# COMPACT_ATOMS: atom_id res chain seq x y z
N MET A 1 40.77 -8.16 -23.90
CA MET A 1 39.54 -7.63 -23.30
C MET A 1 38.37 -8.61 -23.53
N GLU A 2 38.33 -9.76 -22.85
CA GLU A 2 37.18 -10.69 -22.95
C GLU A 2 36.75 -11.34 -21.62
N PHE A 3 37.50 -11.18 -20.52
CA PHE A 3 37.17 -11.82 -19.24
C PHE A 3 36.20 -11.04 -18.33
N LEU A 4 35.71 -9.87 -18.76
CA LEU A 4 34.78 -9.04 -17.98
C LEU A 4 33.32 -9.12 -18.45
N LYS A 5 33.00 -9.94 -19.47
CA LYS A 5 31.62 -10.11 -19.95
C LYS A 5 30.84 -11.24 -19.27
N THR A 6 31.47 -12.03 -18.40
CA THR A 6 30.90 -13.30 -17.90
C THR A 6 30.17 -13.18 -16.55
N ILE A 7 30.09 -11.99 -15.93
CA ILE A 7 29.46 -11.81 -14.61
C ILE A 7 28.13 -11.05 -14.75
N LYS A 8 27.22 -11.54 -15.60
CA LYS A 8 25.86 -10.96 -15.70
C LYS A 8 24.76 -11.98 -16.00
N ARG A 9 24.94 -13.25 -15.61
CA ARG A 9 23.81 -14.16 -15.42
C ARG A 9 23.65 -14.39 -13.93
N ARG A 10 22.56 -13.85 -13.34
CA ARG A 10 22.08 -14.41 -12.07
C ARG A 10 21.90 -15.91 -12.32
N SER A 11 22.51 -16.75 -11.48
CA SER A 11 22.34 -18.20 -11.60
C SER A 11 20.86 -18.52 -11.54
N PHE A 12 20.37 -19.39 -12.44
CA PHE A 12 18.99 -19.87 -12.46
C PHE A 12 18.54 -20.36 -11.06
N ILE A 13 19.46 -20.98 -10.32
CA ILE A 13 19.23 -21.45 -8.95
C ILE A 13 18.88 -20.27 -8.01
N ASN A 14 19.58 -19.14 -8.13
CA ASN A 14 19.33 -17.98 -7.27
C ASN A 14 17.94 -17.36 -7.55
N GLU A 15 17.49 -17.39 -8.80
CA GLU A 15 16.17 -16.91 -9.19
C GLU A 15 15.05 -17.84 -8.69
N VAL A 16 15.24 -19.16 -8.83
CA VAL A 16 14.31 -20.16 -8.29
C VAL A 16 14.21 -20.06 -6.77
N VAL A 17 15.33 -19.95 -6.06
CA VAL A 17 15.36 -19.78 -4.60
C VAL A 17 14.67 -18.47 -4.19
N TYR A 18 14.91 -17.38 -4.91
CA TYR A 18 14.22 -16.11 -4.67
C TYR A 18 12.70 -16.24 -4.80
N ILE A 19 12.22 -16.88 -5.86
CA ILE A 19 10.78 -17.09 -6.09
C ILE A 19 10.19 -18.00 -5.00
N ALA A 20 10.83 -19.14 -4.75
CA ALA A 20 10.37 -20.12 -3.76
C ALA A 20 10.28 -19.53 -2.34
N LEU A 21 11.28 -18.74 -1.92
CA LEU A 21 11.26 -18.10 -0.60
C LEU A 21 10.16 -17.03 -0.47
N ASN A 22 9.91 -16.23 -1.51
CA ASN A 22 8.83 -15.24 -1.47
C ASN A 22 7.44 -15.88 -1.48
N ILE A 23 7.25 -16.97 -2.25
CA ILE A 23 6.01 -17.76 -2.21
C ILE A 23 5.84 -18.41 -0.85
N GLY A 24 6.91 -19.03 -0.32
CA GLY A 24 6.92 -19.66 0.99
C GLY A 24 6.60 -18.67 2.12
N LEU A 25 7.07 -17.42 2.03
CA LEU A 25 6.70 -16.36 2.95
C LEU A 25 5.18 -16.11 2.93
N ALA A 26 4.61 -15.88 1.75
CA ALA A 26 3.18 -15.56 1.61
C ALA A 26 2.29 -16.70 2.10
N ILE A 27 2.61 -17.93 1.71
CA ILE A 27 1.90 -19.14 2.18
C ILE A 27 2.09 -19.32 3.69
N GLY A 28 3.30 -19.10 4.21
CA GLY A 28 3.60 -19.18 5.64
C GLY A 28 2.74 -18.22 6.47
N LEU A 29 2.57 -16.98 6.01
CA LEU A 29 1.67 -16.01 6.65
C LEU A 29 0.21 -16.47 6.66
N MET A 30 -0.29 -16.97 5.53
CA MET A 30 -1.64 -17.53 5.44
C MET A 30 -1.83 -18.69 6.44
N LEU A 31 -0.86 -19.61 6.52
CA LEU A 31 -0.92 -20.75 7.43
C LEU A 31 -0.86 -20.33 8.90
N ILE A 32 0.04 -19.43 9.28
CA ILE A 32 0.15 -18.93 10.66
C ILE A 32 -1.17 -18.33 11.15
N ILE A 33 -1.80 -17.50 10.31
CA ILE A 33 -3.09 -16.87 10.63
C ILE A 33 -4.20 -17.93 10.69
N GLN A 34 -4.20 -18.88 9.77
CA GLN A 34 -5.19 -19.97 9.76
C GLN A 34 -5.11 -20.87 11.01
N THR A 35 -3.91 -21.25 11.44
CA THR A 35 -3.74 -22.21 12.54
C THR A 35 -3.83 -21.56 13.91
N THR A 36 -3.32 -20.33 14.04
CA THR A 36 -3.14 -19.69 15.35
C THR A 36 -4.15 -18.58 15.61
N GLY A 37 -4.71 -17.97 14.55
CA GLY A 37 -5.56 -16.79 14.66
C GLY A 37 -4.86 -15.57 15.27
N SER A 38 -3.53 -15.59 15.42
CA SER A 38 -2.78 -14.53 16.11
C SER A 38 -2.19 -13.53 15.13
N LEU A 39 -2.66 -12.29 15.21
CA LEU A 39 -2.13 -11.16 14.43
C LEU A 39 -0.65 -10.88 14.77
N TRP A 40 -0.28 -10.98 16.05
CA TRP A 40 1.05 -10.65 16.54
C TRP A 40 2.13 -11.61 16.03
N LEU A 41 1.81 -12.91 15.95
CA LEU A 41 2.74 -13.91 15.42
C LEU A 41 2.99 -13.70 13.92
N ALA A 42 1.96 -13.34 13.16
CA ALA A 42 2.10 -13.01 11.75
C ALA A 42 2.96 -11.75 11.54
N PHE A 43 2.78 -10.71 12.36
CA PHE A 43 3.66 -9.54 12.33
C PHE A 43 5.11 -9.86 12.70
N ALA A 44 5.33 -10.70 13.72
CA ALA A 44 6.67 -11.14 14.07
C ALA A 44 7.33 -11.92 12.90
N PHE A 45 6.57 -12.77 12.22
CA PHE A 45 7.05 -13.49 11.04
C PHE A 45 7.43 -12.54 9.89
N VAL A 46 6.61 -11.52 9.62
CA VAL A 46 6.97 -10.45 8.67
C VAL A 46 8.24 -9.74 9.11
N ALA A 47 8.36 -9.34 10.37
CA ALA A 47 9.55 -8.65 10.88
C ALA A 47 10.83 -9.49 10.70
N VAL A 48 10.76 -10.80 10.98
CA VAL A 48 11.87 -11.74 10.73
C VAL A 48 12.21 -11.81 9.24
N SER A 49 11.22 -11.83 8.35
CA SER A 49 11.48 -11.83 6.90
C SER A 49 12.16 -10.55 6.39
N LEU A 50 12.04 -9.47 7.14
CA LEU A 50 12.66 -8.17 6.88
C LEU A 50 14.06 -8.03 7.50
N TRP A 51 14.66 -9.11 8.01
CA TRP A 51 16.00 -9.11 8.62
C TRP A 51 17.08 -8.37 7.81
N ARG A 52 16.97 -8.39 6.47
CA ARG A 52 17.87 -7.68 5.55
C ARG A 52 17.89 -6.16 5.74
N LEU A 53 16.83 -5.56 6.31
CA LEU A 53 16.80 -4.13 6.61
C LEU A 53 17.82 -3.76 7.70
N PHE A 54 18.09 -4.68 8.63
CA PHE A 54 18.98 -4.48 9.77
C PHE A 54 20.38 -5.05 9.56
N ALA A 55 20.65 -5.72 8.42
CA ALA A 55 21.96 -6.28 8.07
C ALA A 55 23.03 -5.21 7.75
N VAL A 56 22.70 -3.93 7.90
CA VAL A 56 23.59 -2.78 7.66
C VAL A 56 24.06 -2.20 9.01
N ARG A 57 25.10 -1.35 9.00
CA ARG A 57 25.58 -0.65 10.22
C ARG A 57 24.42 0.07 10.93
N PRO A 58 24.31 -0.01 12.28
CA PRO A 58 23.20 0.58 13.04
C PRO A 58 22.88 2.05 12.72
N ARG A 59 23.90 2.87 12.46
CA ARG A 59 23.74 4.29 12.09
C ARG A 59 22.90 4.52 10.82
N PHE A 60 22.80 3.53 9.93
CA PHE A 60 22.07 3.64 8.67
C PHE A 60 20.71 2.93 8.70
N TRP A 61 20.32 2.34 9.83
CA TRP A 61 19.04 1.61 9.92
C TRP A 61 17.86 2.48 9.58
N PHE A 62 17.83 3.74 10.04
CA PHE A 62 16.75 4.66 9.74
C PHE A 62 16.56 4.87 8.23
N ALA A 63 17.64 5.19 7.51
CA ALA A 63 17.59 5.37 6.05
C ALA A 63 17.18 4.08 5.32
N HIS A 64 17.63 2.93 5.81
CA HIS A 64 17.27 1.63 5.23
C HIS A 64 15.81 1.25 5.47
N VAL A 65 15.25 1.62 6.63
CA VAL A 65 13.83 1.45 6.95
C VAL A 65 12.98 2.40 6.10
N GLN A 66 13.36 3.68 6.02
CA GLN A 66 12.67 4.69 5.22
C GLN A 66 12.58 4.29 3.74
N SER A 67 13.71 3.86 3.15
CA SER A 67 13.75 3.40 1.75
C SER A 67 12.95 2.13 1.47
N ASN A 68 12.60 1.36 2.50
CA ASN A 68 11.80 0.14 2.37
C ASN A 68 10.39 0.29 2.96
N MET A 69 9.99 1.50 3.37
CA MET A 69 8.76 1.73 4.12
C MET A 69 7.52 1.33 3.33
N VAL A 70 7.50 1.58 2.02
CA VAL A 70 6.44 1.12 1.10
C VAL A 70 6.27 -0.41 1.15
N ASN A 71 7.37 -1.17 1.17
CA ASN A 71 7.29 -2.62 1.29
C ASN A 71 6.86 -3.08 2.70
N ILE A 72 7.27 -2.35 3.74
CA ILE A 72 6.82 -2.61 5.12
C ILE A 72 5.30 -2.42 5.18
N ILE A 73 4.79 -1.26 4.76
CA ILE A 73 3.36 -0.94 4.73
C ILE A 73 2.58 -2.07 4.05
N VAL A 74 2.94 -2.42 2.81
CA VAL A 74 2.23 -3.48 2.08
C VAL A 74 2.26 -4.82 2.83
N SER A 75 3.42 -5.22 3.36
CA SER A 75 3.54 -6.51 4.06
C SER A 75 2.71 -6.58 5.34
N PHE A 76 2.72 -5.52 6.15
CA PHE A 76 1.89 -5.44 7.35
C PHE A 76 0.40 -5.33 7.01
N SER A 77 0.04 -4.59 5.97
CA SER A 77 -1.34 -4.49 5.50
C SER A 77 -1.90 -5.83 5.02
N PHE A 78 -1.12 -6.64 4.30
CA PHE A 78 -1.55 -7.99 3.92
C PHE A 78 -1.80 -8.88 5.13
N VAL A 79 -1.00 -8.77 6.20
CA VAL A 79 -1.25 -9.50 7.45
C VAL A 79 -2.57 -9.10 8.08
N ILE A 80 -2.86 -7.79 8.15
CA ILE A 80 -4.13 -7.28 8.69
C ILE A 80 -5.31 -7.77 7.85
N LEU A 81 -5.22 -7.69 6.52
CA LEU A 81 -6.30 -8.13 5.63
C LEU A 81 -6.51 -9.65 5.69
N LEU A 82 -5.44 -10.45 5.79
CA LEU A 82 -5.55 -11.89 5.99
C LEU A 82 -6.18 -12.23 7.34
N TYR A 83 -5.82 -11.52 8.41
CA TYR A 83 -6.45 -11.68 9.73
C TYR A 83 -7.94 -11.31 9.69
N SER A 84 -8.30 -10.18 9.08
CA SER A 84 -9.69 -9.78 8.91
C SER A 84 -10.48 -10.79 8.08
N ALA A 85 -9.87 -11.36 7.03
CA ALA A 85 -10.48 -12.42 6.24
C ALA A 85 -10.61 -13.72 7.04
N ASN A 86 -9.71 -13.99 7.98
CA ASN A 86 -9.76 -15.17 8.84
C ASN A 86 -10.88 -15.11 9.86
N SER A 87 -11.12 -13.93 10.43
CA SER A 87 -12.16 -13.68 11.44
C SER A 87 -13.53 -13.32 10.85
N ALA A 88 -13.67 -13.35 9.53
CA ALA A 88 -14.94 -13.05 8.88
C ALA A 88 -15.96 -14.18 9.12
N ASN A 89 -17.16 -13.83 9.61
CA ASN A 89 -18.26 -14.77 9.88
C ASN A 89 -18.93 -15.21 8.56
N VAL A 90 -18.26 -16.06 7.79
CA VAL A 90 -18.68 -16.53 6.46
C VAL A 90 -18.44 -18.02 6.34
N GLY A 91 -19.14 -18.69 5.43
CA GLY A 91 -18.92 -20.11 5.17
C GLY A 91 -17.47 -20.42 4.79
N ASP A 92 -16.96 -21.57 5.26
CA ASP A 92 -15.56 -21.98 5.18
C ASP A 92 -14.95 -21.87 3.76
N ALA A 93 -15.73 -22.19 2.74
CA ALA A 93 -15.30 -22.10 1.34
C ALA A 93 -15.00 -20.66 0.90
N GLN A 94 -15.80 -19.67 1.34
CA GLN A 94 -15.60 -18.27 0.97
C GLN A 94 -14.41 -17.67 1.71
N VAL A 95 -14.22 -18.08 2.96
CA VAL A 95 -13.06 -17.70 3.77
C VAL A 95 -11.77 -18.22 3.15
N LEU A 96 -11.74 -19.49 2.73
CA LEU A 96 -10.60 -20.06 2.02
C LEU A 96 -10.32 -19.34 0.69
N ALA A 97 -11.36 -19.03 -0.09
CA ALA A 97 -11.23 -18.31 -1.35
C ALA A 97 -10.63 -16.91 -1.15
N LEU A 98 -11.10 -16.16 -0.15
CA LEU A 98 -10.60 -14.81 0.15
C LEU A 98 -9.14 -14.82 0.61
N ARG A 99 -8.77 -15.74 1.51
CA ARG A 99 -7.38 -15.89 1.97
C ARG A 99 -6.44 -16.27 0.82
N SER A 100 -6.86 -17.21 -0.02
CA SER A 100 -6.09 -17.62 -1.20
C SER A 100 -5.91 -16.47 -2.18
N PHE A 101 -6.97 -15.71 -2.44
CA PHE A 101 -6.93 -14.52 -3.29
C PHE A 101 -5.96 -13.45 -2.75
N LEU A 102 -6.05 -13.10 -1.46
CA LEU A 102 -5.13 -12.14 -0.84
C LEU A 102 -3.67 -12.63 -0.86
N THR A 103 -3.46 -13.93 -0.67
CA THR A 103 -2.12 -14.54 -0.73
C THR A 103 -1.53 -14.46 -2.13
N ILE A 104 -2.33 -14.72 -3.17
CA ILE A 104 -1.91 -14.57 -4.57
C ILE A 104 -1.54 -13.12 -4.87
N LEU A 105 -2.34 -12.15 -4.41
CA LEU A 105 -2.01 -10.73 -4.56
C LEU A 105 -0.68 -10.37 -3.89
N TYR A 106 -0.41 -10.92 -2.69
CA TYR A 106 0.85 -10.68 -2.00
C TYR A 106 2.05 -11.34 -2.71
N ILE A 107 1.88 -12.54 -3.26
CA ILE A 107 2.90 -13.19 -4.10
C ILE A 107 3.20 -12.31 -5.33
N CYS A 108 2.16 -11.81 -6.00
CA CYS A 108 2.32 -10.91 -7.14
C CYS A 108 3.07 -9.63 -6.76
N TRP A 109 2.79 -9.06 -5.58
CA TRP A 109 3.55 -7.93 -5.05
C TRP A 109 5.04 -8.27 -4.90
N LEU A 110 5.37 -9.37 -4.22
CA LEU A 110 6.76 -9.74 -3.90
C LEU A 110 7.60 -10.08 -5.14
N ILE A 111 7.01 -10.75 -6.13
CA ILE A 111 7.74 -11.26 -7.29
C ILE A 111 7.76 -10.24 -8.42
N PHE A 112 6.64 -9.57 -8.72
CA PHE A 112 6.53 -8.74 -9.91
C PHE A 112 6.69 -7.27 -9.60
N LEU A 113 5.89 -6.71 -8.68
CA LEU A 113 5.83 -5.26 -8.54
C LEU A 113 7.01 -4.70 -7.74
N LYS A 114 7.35 -5.34 -6.61
CA LYS A 114 8.43 -4.91 -5.70
C LYS A 114 9.82 -4.74 -6.36
N PRO A 115 10.34 -5.67 -7.19
CA PRO A 115 11.72 -5.54 -7.71
C PRO A 115 11.88 -4.50 -8.82
N LEU A 116 10.79 -3.90 -9.31
CA LEU A 116 10.82 -2.96 -10.41
C LEU A 116 11.26 -1.57 -9.92
N SER A 117 12.19 -0.94 -10.64
CA SER A 117 12.78 0.34 -10.24
C SER A 117 12.55 1.48 -11.23
N LYS A 118 11.84 1.25 -12.35
CA LYS A 118 11.50 2.35 -13.25
C LYS A 118 10.47 3.26 -12.58
N ARG A 119 10.53 4.57 -12.84
CA ARG A 119 9.66 5.60 -12.23
C ARG A 119 8.17 5.22 -12.25
N SER A 120 7.65 4.74 -13.39
CA SER A 120 6.24 4.30 -13.48
C SER A 120 5.89 3.15 -12.52
N TYR A 121 6.81 2.21 -12.30
CA TYR A 121 6.61 1.12 -11.35
C TYR A 121 6.78 1.59 -9.90
N ILE A 122 7.66 2.56 -9.62
CA ILE A 122 7.77 3.18 -8.30
C ILE A 122 6.46 3.87 -7.92
N VAL A 123 5.85 4.60 -8.86
CA VAL A 123 4.52 5.20 -8.69
C VAL A 123 3.46 4.13 -8.45
N GLY A 124 3.50 3.02 -9.21
CA GLY A 124 2.62 1.88 -8.99
C GLY A 124 2.79 1.23 -7.61
N GLN A 125 4.03 1.09 -7.12
CA GLN A 125 4.33 0.58 -5.79
C GLN A 125 3.77 1.48 -4.69
N ALA A 126 3.98 2.79 -4.82
CA ALA A 126 3.44 3.79 -3.89
C ALA A 126 1.91 3.81 -3.91
N ALA A 127 1.28 3.71 -5.08
CA ALA A 127 -0.17 3.63 -5.22
C ALA A 127 -0.76 2.38 -4.53
N VAL A 128 -0.13 1.21 -4.72
CA VAL A 128 -0.54 -0.02 -4.04
C VAL A 128 -0.33 0.09 -2.53
N ALA A 129 0.80 0.62 -2.07
CA ALA A 129 1.04 0.83 -0.65
C ALA A 129 0.07 1.82 -0.02
N LEU A 130 -0.29 2.89 -0.73
CA LEU A 130 -1.29 3.85 -0.29
C LEU A 130 -2.67 3.19 -0.16
N PHE A 131 -3.12 2.51 -1.21
CA PHE A 131 -4.45 1.90 -1.24
C PHE A 131 -4.58 0.76 -0.21
N VAL A 132 -3.64 -0.19 -0.21
CA VAL A 132 -3.67 -1.36 0.68
C VAL A 132 -3.35 -0.93 2.11
N GLY A 133 -2.44 0.05 2.29
CA GLY A 133 -2.11 0.68 3.57
C GLY A 133 -3.31 1.30 4.26
N VAL A 134 -3.99 2.22 3.58
CA VAL A 134 -5.17 2.90 4.10
C VAL A 134 -6.33 1.91 4.31
N THR A 135 -6.50 0.93 3.41
CA THR A 135 -7.53 -0.10 3.58
C THR A 135 -7.31 -0.90 4.86
N ALA A 136 -6.10 -1.43 5.05
CA ALA A 136 -5.77 -2.19 6.25
C ALA A 136 -5.86 -1.34 7.52
N LEU A 137 -5.44 -0.08 7.46
CA LEU A 137 -5.53 0.85 8.59
C LEU A 137 -6.99 0.97 9.06
N TYR A 138 -7.90 1.31 8.18
CA TYR A 138 -9.32 1.47 8.52
C TYR A 138 -10.04 0.15 8.83
N THR A 139 -9.55 -0.98 8.33
CA THR A 139 -10.02 -2.30 8.77
C THR A 139 -9.63 -2.58 10.23
N LEU A 140 -8.45 -2.12 10.67
CA LEU A 140 -7.95 -2.40 12.01
C LEU A 140 -8.43 -1.39 13.06
N THR A 141 -8.46 -0.10 12.71
CA THR A 141 -8.57 1.00 13.69
C THR A 141 -9.97 1.57 13.84
N TYR A 142 -11.00 0.97 13.24
CA TYR A 142 -12.39 1.46 13.30
C TYR A 142 -12.93 1.64 14.73
N SER A 143 -12.34 0.94 15.71
CA SER A 143 -12.72 0.99 17.13
C SER A 143 -11.63 1.59 18.04
N TRP A 144 -10.52 2.05 17.45
CA TRP A 144 -9.37 2.59 18.20
C TRP A 144 -9.52 4.09 18.40
N ASP A 145 -8.58 4.70 19.14
CA ASP A 145 -8.53 6.16 19.23
C ASP A 145 -8.14 6.80 17.90
N SER A 146 -8.76 7.95 17.60
CA SER A 146 -8.55 8.68 16.35
C SER A 146 -7.08 9.06 16.14
N SER A 147 -6.34 9.37 17.22
CA SER A 147 -4.94 9.78 17.16
C SER A 147 -4.07 8.72 16.49
N PHE A 148 -4.31 7.43 16.76
CA PHE A 148 -3.52 6.35 16.17
C PHE A 148 -3.77 6.25 14.66
N THR A 149 -5.04 6.35 14.24
CA THR A 149 -5.40 6.33 12.81
C THR A 149 -4.74 7.50 12.07
N VAL A 150 -4.82 8.70 12.63
CA VAL A 150 -4.23 9.91 12.04
C VAL A 150 -2.71 9.81 11.92
N LEU A 151 -2.02 9.37 12.97
CA LEU A 151 -0.57 9.20 12.95
C LEU A 151 -0.12 8.12 11.95
N ALA A 152 -0.84 7.01 11.88
CA ALA A 152 -0.54 5.95 10.91
C ALA A 152 -0.81 6.40 9.47
N ALA A 153 -1.89 7.15 9.23
CA ALA A 153 -2.20 7.72 7.92
C ALA A 153 -1.16 8.76 7.48
N TRP A 154 -0.70 9.61 8.40
CA TRP A 154 0.41 10.53 8.19
C TRP A 154 1.66 9.78 7.73
N LEU A 155 2.03 8.70 8.42
CA LEU A 155 3.18 7.89 8.09
C LEU A 155 3.03 7.23 6.70
N ILE A 156 1.85 6.70 6.37
CA ILE A 156 1.57 6.12 5.05
C ILE A 156 1.74 7.19 3.96
N GLY A 157 1.11 8.36 4.12
CA GLY A 157 1.21 9.47 3.18
C GLY A 157 2.65 9.91 2.97
N TYR A 158 3.37 10.19 4.06
CA TYR A 158 4.79 10.53 4.04
C TYR A 158 5.60 9.50 3.26
N SER A 159 5.47 8.22 3.60
CA SER A 159 6.25 7.12 3.01
C SER A 159 5.99 6.95 1.52
N THR A 160 4.73 7.05 1.09
CA THR A 160 4.37 6.94 -0.33
C THR A 160 4.87 8.12 -1.15
N SER A 161 4.87 9.32 -0.58
CA SER A 161 5.39 10.52 -1.25
C SER A 161 6.91 10.48 -1.34
N SER A 162 7.59 10.16 -0.24
CA SER A 162 9.06 9.99 -0.23
C SER A 162 9.53 8.95 -1.23
N HIS A 163 8.79 7.85 -1.39
CA HIS A 163 9.11 6.81 -2.37
C HIS A 163 9.01 7.30 -3.82
N ILE A 164 8.01 8.14 -4.13
CA ILE A 164 7.84 8.72 -5.46
C ILE A 164 8.87 9.82 -5.70
N LEU A 165 8.99 10.79 -4.78
CA LEU A 165 9.87 11.93 -4.89
C LEU A 165 11.34 11.51 -4.95
N GLY A 166 11.73 10.47 -4.22
CA GLY A 166 13.06 9.87 -4.30
C GLY A 166 13.42 9.23 -5.65
N SER A 167 12.48 9.16 -6.60
CA SER A 167 12.74 8.73 -7.98
C SER A 167 13.00 9.88 -8.97
N TYR A 168 13.02 11.12 -8.48
CA TYR A 168 13.40 12.31 -9.21
C TYR A 168 14.82 12.71 -8.80
N ASP A 169 15.73 12.78 -9.77
CA ASP A 169 17.18 12.91 -9.51
C ASP A 169 17.57 14.25 -8.88
N ASP A 170 16.83 15.33 -9.20
CA ASP A 170 17.16 16.71 -8.81
C ASP A 170 16.27 17.29 -7.69
N GLU A 171 15.42 16.47 -7.05
CA GLU A 171 14.49 16.97 -6.03
C GLU A 171 15.17 17.13 -4.66
N SER A 172 15.63 18.36 -4.39
CA SER A 172 16.31 18.73 -3.15
C SER A 172 15.39 18.84 -1.92
N HIS A 173 14.08 19.00 -2.11
CA HIS A 173 13.11 19.22 -1.03
C HIS A 173 12.18 18.02 -0.82
N ALA A 174 12.58 16.83 -1.27
CA ALA A 174 11.76 15.61 -1.21
C ALA A 174 11.22 15.32 0.20
N ASP A 175 12.03 15.51 1.23
CA ASP A 175 11.63 15.28 2.63
C ASP A 175 10.54 16.26 3.09
N LEU A 176 10.70 17.56 2.80
CA LEU A 176 9.73 18.59 3.19
C LEU A 176 8.39 18.41 2.47
N LEU A 177 8.44 18.10 1.16
CA LEU A 177 7.25 17.80 0.37
C LEU A 177 6.56 16.53 0.87
N SER A 178 7.32 15.51 1.25
CA SER A 178 6.78 14.28 1.84
C SER A 178 6.11 14.53 3.18
N LEU A 179 6.71 15.36 4.05
CA LEU A 179 6.12 15.75 5.33
C LEU A 179 4.82 16.51 5.14
N SER A 180 4.80 17.46 4.20
CA SER A 180 3.61 18.22 3.84
C SER A 180 2.50 17.29 3.31
N TRP A 181 2.86 16.32 2.48
CA TRP A 181 1.90 15.34 1.98
C TRP A 181 1.38 14.39 3.07
N GLY A 182 2.24 13.98 3.99
CA GLY A 182 1.84 13.24 5.19
C GLY A 182 0.80 14.01 6.00
N LEU A 183 0.97 15.32 6.19
CA LEU A 183 0.01 16.17 6.91
C LEU A 183 -1.34 16.24 6.19
N VAL A 184 -1.36 16.42 4.87
CA VAL A 184 -2.61 16.36 4.07
C VAL A 184 -3.34 15.04 4.30
N PHE A 185 -2.60 13.93 4.33
CA PHE A 185 -3.16 12.62 4.62
C PHE A 185 -3.67 12.45 6.05
N ALA A 186 -3.00 13.05 7.02
CA ALA A 186 -3.43 13.08 8.41
C ALA A 186 -4.81 13.75 8.54
N GLU A 187 -4.98 14.92 7.90
CA GLU A 187 -6.24 15.68 7.90
C GLU A 187 -7.37 14.92 7.20
N ILE A 188 -7.10 14.37 6.00
CA ILE A 188 -8.06 13.52 5.28
C ILE A 188 -8.47 12.35 6.17
N SER A 189 -7.51 11.73 6.87
CA SER A 189 -7.79 10.58 7.71
C SER A 189 -8.57 10.94 8.97
N TRP A 190 -8.30 12.10 9.59
CA TRP A 190 -9.06 12.58 10.73
C TRP A 190 -10.52 12.83 10.38
N LEU A 191 -10.78 13.49 9.25
CA LEU A 191 -12.13 13.69 8.72
C LEU A 191 -12.81 12.36 8.40
N ALA A 192 -12.10 11.48 7.68
CA ALA A 192 -12.62 10.19 7.30
C ALA A 192 -12.88 9.28 8.50
N PHE A 193 -12.12 9.37 9.59
CA PHE A 193 -12.35 8.59 10.82
C PHE A 193 -13.74 8.82 11.42
N HIS A 194 -14.25 10.04 11.34
CA HIS A 194 -15.58 10.38 11.84
C HIS A 194 -16.70 10.12 10.82
N TRP A 195 -16.34 10.02 9.53
CA TRP A 195 -17.29 9.91 8.42
C TRP A 195 -17.00 8.72 7.50
N THR A 196 -16.54 7.60 8.08
CA THR A 196 -16.17 6.42 7.30
C THR A 196 -17.39 5.71 6.74
N VAL A 197 -17.41 5.56 5.42
CA VAL A 197 -18.27 4.60 4.72
C VAL A 197 -17.37 3.51 4.14
N ALA A 198 -17.79 2.25 4.28
CA ALA A 198 -17.09 1.12 3.70
C ALA A 198 -18.01 0.34 2.76
N TYR A 199 -17.52 0.05 1.56
CA TYR A 199 -18.31 -0.57 0.51
C TYR A 199 -18.09 -2.08 0.49
N ARG A 200 -19.18 -2.83 0.32
CA ARG A 200 -19.15 -4.28 0.13
C ARG A 200 -18.87 -4.59 -1.33
N MET A 201 -17.93 -5.49 -1.59
CA MET A 201 -17.67 -5.95 -2.96
C MET A 201 -18.81 -6.83 -3.48
N PRO A 202 -19.19 -6.73 -4.78
CA PRO A 202 -20.29 -7.51 -5.35
C PRO A 202 -20.08 -9.03 -5.26
N ILE A 203 -18.83 -9.47 -5.43
CA ILE A 203 -18.44 -10.88 -5.48
C ILE A 203 -18.05 -11.40 -4.09
N ILE A 204 -17.40 -10.56 -3.27
CA ILE A 204 -16.89 -10.91 -1.94
C ILE A 204 -17.52 -9.95 -0.92
N LYS A 205 -18.75 -10.24 -0.51
CA LYS A 205 -19.57 -9.32 0.31
C LYS A 205 -18.94 -8.90 1.64
N ASN A 206 -17.96 -9.66 2.14
CA ASN A 206 -17.31 -9.44 3.44
C ASN A 206 -15.94 -8.76 3.34
N LEU A 207 -15.41 -8.53 2.14
CA LEU A 207 -14.28 -7.63 1.97
C LEU A 207 -14.84 -6.20 1.84
N LEU A 208 -14.71 -5.45 2.93
CA LEU A 208 -15.08 -4.04 2.98
C LEU A 208 -13.93 -3.20 2.47
N ILE A 209 -14.20 -2.36 1.47
CA ILE A 209 -13.25 -1.36 0.98
C ILE A 209 -13.65 -0.01 1.58
N PRO A 210 -12.84 0.57 2.48
CA PRO A 210 -13.08 1.90 3.00
C PRO A 210 -13.07 2.93 1.86
N GLN A 211 -14.08 3.80 1.81
CA GLN A 211 -14.19 4.87 0.82
C GLN A 211 -12.94 5.75 0.81
N VAL A 212 -12.41 6.02 2.00
CA VAL A 212 -11.17 6.80 2.20
C VAL A 212 -9.97 6.23 1.46
N SER A 213 -9.85 4.90 1.29
CA SER A 213 -8.76 4.30 0.51
C SER A 213 -8.80 4.70 -0.96
N ILE A 214 -10.00 4.84 -1.53
CA ILE A 214 -10.19 5.24 -2.93
C ILE A 214 -9.97 6.75 -3.07
N ILE A 215 -10.50 7.54 -2.13
CA ILE A 215 -10.27 9.00 -2.08
C ILE A 215 -8.78 9.30 -1.95
N ALA A 216 -8.09 8.62 -1.03
CA ALA A 216 -6.65 8.67 -0.84
C ALA A 216 -5.89 8.40 -2.15
N LEU A 217 -6.25 7.32 -2.85
CA LEU A 217 -5.62 6.96 -4.11
C LEU A 217 -5.85 8.04 -5.19
N CYS A 218 -7.06 8.61 -5.27
CA CYS A 218 -7.39 9.69 -6.19
C CYS A 218 -6.61 10.97 -5.87
N ALA A 219 -6.54 11.36 -4.59
CA ALA A 219 -5.76 12.51 -4.14
C ALA A 219 -4.27 12.33 -4.44
N GLY A 220 -3.72 11.13 -4.16
CA GLY A 220 -2.35 10.75 -4.51
C GLY A 220 -2.08 10.81 -6.00
N PHE A 221 -3.02 10.36 -6.83
CA PHE A 221 -2.89 10.40 -8.28
C PHE A 221 -2.87 11.83 -8.83
N ILE A 222 -3.76 12.70 -8.35
CA ILE A 222 -3.77 14.13 -8.72
C ILE A 222 -2.47 14.80 -8.29
N ALA A 223 -2.02 14.56 -7.05
CA ALA A 223 -0.79 15.16 -6.52
C ALA A 223 0.44 14.71 -7.30
N TYR A 224 0.57 13.42 -7.58
CA TYR A 224 1.62 12.88 -8.44
C TYR A 224 1.61 13.55 -9.81
N LYS A 225 0.45 13.62 -10.49
CA LYS A 225 0.35 14.22 -11.83
C LYS A 225 0.66 15.72 -11.84
N SER A 226 0.26 16.42 -10.79
CA SER A 226 0.54 17.85 -10.63
C SER A 226 2.04 18.08 -10.43
N TYR A 227 2.68 17.28 -9.58
CA TYR A 227 4.12 17.34 -9.35
C TYR A 227 4.92 16.93 -10.60
N ASP A 228 4.52 15.86 -11.30
CA ASP A 228 5.17 15.41 -12.53
C ASP A 228 5.10 16.46 -13.65
N SER A 229 3.96 17.16 -13.79
CA SER A 229 3.84 18.30 -14.71
C SER A 229 4.75 19.47 -14.30
N TYR A 230 4.78 19.80 -13.00
CA TYR A 230 5.67 20.84 -12.48
C TYR A 230 7.15 20.51 -12.73
N TYR A 231 7.58 19.28 -12.48
CA TYR A 231 8.96 18.84 -12.69
C TYR A 231 9.42 19.05 -14.15
N HIS A 232 8.59 18.68 -15.13
CA HIS A 232 8.95 18.78 -16.54
C HIS A 232 8.78 20.19 -17.13
N HIS A 233 7.97 21.05 -16.52
CA HIS A 233 7.54 22.30 -17.14
C HIS A 233 7.74 23.56 -16.28
N GLN A 234 8.18 23.41 -15.03
CA GLN A 234 8.32 24.47 -14.01
C GLN A 234 7.00 25.22 -13.72
N LYS A 235 5.88 24.66 -14.17
CA LYS A 235 4.52 25.12 -13.94
C LYS A 235 3.57 23.94 -14.08
N VAL A 236 2.51 23.92 -13.30
CA VAL A 236 1.46 22.92 -13.44
C VAL A 236 0.65 23.26 -14.70
N ARG A 237 0.79 22.47 -15.76
CA ARG A 237 0.03 22.68 -17.00
C ARG A 237 -1.32 22.02 -16.89
N LEU A 238 -2.35 22.79 -17.21
CA LEU A 238 -3.74 22.31 -17.18
C LEU A 238 -3.91 21.08 -18.09
N ASN A 239 -3.27 21.05 -19.26
CA ASN A 239 -3.35 19.92 -20.20
C ASN A 239 -2.85 18.58 -19.64
N ASP A 240 -1.90 18.58 -18.71
CA ASP A 240 -1.33 17.33 -18.15
C ASP A 240 -2.16 16.80 -16.99
N VAL A 241 -2.89 17.70 -16.30
CA VAL A 241 -3.56 17.44 -15.03
C VAL A 241 -5.08 17.40 -15.16
N LEU A 242 -5.66 18.00 -16.22
CA LEU A 242 -7.11 18.06 -16.44
C LEU A 242 -7.76 16.69 -16.42
N LEU A 243 -7.25 15.76 -17.23
CA LEU A 243 -7.80 14.43 -17.34
C LEU A 243 -7.69 13.64 -16.02
N PRO A 244 -6.52 13.60 -15.35
CA PRO A 244 -6.40 13.06 -14.00
C PRO A 244 -7.40 13.65 -13.00
N VAL A 245 -7.56 14.97 -12.98
CA VAL A 245 -8.48 15.67 -12.06
C VAL A 245 -9.93 15.32 -12.36
N ILE A 246 -10.37 15.39 -13.61
CA ILE A 246 -11.74 15.03 -13.98
C ILE A 246 -12.02 13.56 -13.65
N PHE A 247 -11.09 12.66 -13.95
CA PHE A 247 -11.23 11.24 -13.65
C PHE A 247 -11.36 10.99 -12.13
N SER A 248 -10.45 11.55 -11.34
CA SER A 248 -10.47 11.42 -9.88
C SER A 248 -11.69 12.08 -9.24
N LEU A 249 -12.08 13.28 -9.67
CA LEU A 249 -13.30 13.94 -9.21
C LEU A 249 -14.55 13.14 -9.60
N GLY A 250 -14.59 12.58 -10.80
CA GLY A 250 -15.67 11.72 -11.27
C GLY A 250 -15.83 10.49 -10.36
N ILE A 251 -14.73 9.80 -10.02
CA ILE A 251 -14.76 8.68 -9.09
C ILE A 251 -15.28 9.12 -7.71
N VAL A 252 -14.71 10.18 -7.14
CA VAL A 252 -15.11 10.67 -5.81
C VAL A 252 -16.58 11.07 -5.79
N LEU A 253 -17.06 11.76 -6.82
CA LEU A 253 -18.46 12.18 -6.95
C LEU A 253 -19.39 10.98 -7.09
N VAL A 254 -19.01 9.97 -7.88
CA VAL A 254 -19.79 8.73 -7.99
C VAL A 254 -19.90 8.03 -6.64
N LEU A 255 -18.79 7.92 -5.90
CA LEU A 255 -18.77 7.32 -4.58
C LEU A 255 -19.63 8.10 -3.57
N VAL A 256 -19.51 9.42 -3.54
CA VAL A 256 -20.24 10.26 -2.57
C VAL A 256 -21.73 10.36 -2.91
N LEU A 257 -22.12 10.49 -4.18
CA LEU A 257 -23.54 10.67 -4.53
C LEU A 257 -24.30 9.34 -4.61
N PHE A 258 -23.74 8.34 -5.29
CA PHE A 258 -24.48 7.10 -5.54
C PHE A 258 -24.33 6.09 -4.42
N PHE A 259 -23.17 6.03 -3.76
CA PHE A 259 -22.97 5.01 -2.71
C PHE A 259 -23.26 5.51 -1.30
N ASN A 260 -23.31 6.83 -1.06
CA ASN A 260 -23.73 7.38 0.24
C ASN A 260 -25.27 7.55 0.31
N GLY A 261 -25.97 7.59 -0.84
CA GLY A 261 -27.44 7.68 -0.90
C GLY A 261 -28.18 6.34 -0.76
N VAL A 262 -27.51 5.20 -1.02
CA VAL A 262 -28.13 3.86 -1.01
C VAL A 262 -28.25 3.26 0.41
N SER A 263 -27.69 3.91 1.44
CA SER A 263 -27.90 3.50 2.83
C SER A 263 -29.25 3.91 3.42
N ASN A 264 -30.07 4.69 2.71
CA ASN A 264 -31.40 5.08 3.17
C ASN A 264 -32.52 4.15 2.71
N GLU A 265 -32.19 3.10 1.93
CA GLU A 265 -33.13 2.05 1.55
C GLU A 265 -32.49 0.69 1.80
N ILE A 266 -32.46 0.23 3.05
CA ILE A 266 -32.66 -1.17 3.45
C ILE A 266 -32.93 -1.16 4.97
N VAL A 267 -34.14 -1.60 5.32
CA VAL A 267 -34.65 -1.95 6.65
C VAL A 267 -33.80 -3.03 7.30
#